data_AF-A0A8T1H1T2-F1
#
_entry.id   AF-A0A8T1H1T2-F1
#
_cell.length_a   1.000
_cell.length_b   1.000
_cell.length_c   1.000
_cell.angle_alpha   90.00
_cell.angle_beta   90.00
_cell.angle_gamma   90.00
#
_symmetry.space_group_name_H-M   'P 1'
#
loop_
_entity.id
_entity.type
_entity.pdbx_description
1 polymer ?
#
loop_
_entity_poly.entity_id
_entity_poly.type
_entity_poly.pdbx_seq_one_letter_code
_entity_poly.pdbx_strand_id
1 'polypeptide(L)'
;MAMGSTLLQNELQRVAFAISKLGGRAREWALTCGTSVDAAFPTWTQLKQQQSRMFAPPNQAYRIRSRFLATRQGKKELLDYVQELRTLIAGTAAEALRKRSR
;
A
#
# COMPACT_ATOMS: atom_id res chain seq x y z
N MET A 1 -27.23 20.75 0.49
CA MET A 1 -27.53 19.30 0.51
C MET A 1 -26.22 18.55 0.30
N ALA A 2 -25.62 18.06 1.38
CA ALA A 2 -24.41 17.24 1.30
C ALA A 2 -24.83 15.83 0.87
N MET A 3 -24.44 15.40 -0.33
CA MET A 3 -24.50 13.99 -0.70
C MET A 3 -23.48 13.24 0.17
N GLY A 4 -23.90 12.83 1.35
CA GLY A 4 -23.16 11.89 2.17
C GLY A 4 -22.98 10.62 1.35
N SER A 5 -21.75 10.39 0.90
CA SER A 5 -21.33 9.16 0.23
C SER A 5 -21.64 7.97 1.14
N THR A 6 -22.76 7.30 0.89
CA THR A 6 -23.11 5.99 1.46
C THR A 6 -22.36 4.85 0.74
N LEU A 7 -21.29 5.17 0.01
CA LEU A 7 -20.51 4.19 -0.73
C LEU A 7 -19.69 3.36 0.26
N LEU A 8 -20.30 2.25 0.67
CA LEU A 8 -19.71 1.09 1.33
C LEU A 8 -19.57 1.21 2.85
N GLN A 9 -20.70 1.28 3.58
CA GLN A 9 -20.72 1.13 5.04
C GLN A 9 -20.28 -0.27 5.51
N ASN A 10 -20.38 -1.29 4.65
CA ASN A 10 -19.98 -2.66 4.96
C ASN A 10 -18.53 -2.94 4.52
N GLU A 11 -17.69 -3.36 5.47
CA GLU A 11 -16.28 -3.73 5.25
C GLU A 11 -16.11 -4.81 4.17
N LEU A 12 -17.01 -5.80 4.12
CA LEU A 12 -16.95 -6.87 3.12
C LEU A 12 -17.20 -6.33 1.71
N GLN A 13 -18.17 -5.41 1.55
CA GLN A 13 -18.42 -4.76 0.26
C GLN A 13 -17.21 -3.93 -0.19
N ARG A 14 -16.52 -3.25 0.73
CA ARG A 14 -15.28 -2.50 0.44
C ARG A 14 -14.17 -3.43 -0.05
N VAL A 15 -13.99 -4.55 0.64
CA VAL A 15 -12.98 -5.56 0.30
C VAL A 15 -13.29 -6.19 -1.06
N ALA A 16 -14.52 -6.67 -1.28
CA ALA A 16 -14.93 -7.28 -2.53
C ALA A 16 -14.77 -6.30 -3.71
N PHE A 17 -15.16 -5.03 -3.52
CA PHE A 17 -14.96 -3.99 -4.52
C PHE A 17 -13.48 -3.78 -4.85
N ALA A 18 -12.60 -3.65 -3.85
CA ALA A 18 -11.18 -3.46 -4.11
C ALA A 18 -10.52 -4.66 -4.80
N ILE A 19 -10.94 -5.88 -4.45
CA ILE A 19 -10.47 -7.10 -5.11
C ILE A 19 -10.94 -7.14 -6.57
N SER A 20 -12.16 -6.68 -6.87
CA SER A 20 -12.67 -6.58 -8.25
C SER A 20 -11.85 -5.66 -9.15
N LYS A 21 -11.10 -4.72 -8.54
CA LYS A 21 -10.22 -3.78 -9.25
C LYS A 21 -8.79 -4.29 -9.43
N LEU A 22 -8.45 -5.47 -8.90
CA LEU A 22 -7.13 -6.06 -9.09
C LEU A 22 -7.00 -6.64 -10.50
N GLY A 23 -5.81 -6.46 -11.10
CA GLY A 23 -5.45 -6.98 -12.42
C GLY A 23 -4.14 -7.76 -12.39
N GLY A 24 -3.89 -8.56 -13.43
CA GLY A 24 -2.67 -9.36 -13.60
C GLY A 24 -2.35 -10.22 -12.38
N ARG A 25 -1.07 -10.25 -11.98
CA ARG A 25 -0.58 -11.04 -10.83
C ARG A 25 -1.26 -10.72 -9.50
N ALA A 26 -1.79 -9.50 -9.33
CA ALA A 26 -2.52 -9.15 -8.11
C ALA A 26 -3.88 -9.85 -8.03
N ARG A 27 -4.55 -10.03 -9.18
CA ARG A 27 -5.80 -10.79 -9.26
C ARG A 27 -5.57 -12.27 -9.02
N GLU A 28 -4.55 -12.85 -9.66
CA GLU A 28 -4.16 -14.26 -9.47
C GLU A 28 -3.85 -14.55 -7.99
N TRP A 29 -3.03 -13.71 -7.36
CA TRP A 29 -2.75 -13.81 -5.94
C TRP A 29 -4.03 -13.78 -5.09
N ALA A 30 -4.92 -12.81 -5.33
CA ALA A 30 -6.16 -12.68 -4.55
C ALA A 30 -7.05 -13.93 -4.66
N LEU A 31 -7.09 -14.59 -5.83
CA LEU A 31 -7.81 -15.84 -6.04
C LEU A 31 -7.17 -17.02 -5.30
N THR A 32 -5.85 -17.00 -5.08
CA THR A 32 -5.15 -18.05 -4.30
C THR A 32 -5.29 -17.89 -2.78
N CYS A 33 -5.72 -16.73 -2.29
CA CYS A 33 -5.79 -16.42 -0.86
C CYS A 33 -6.95 -17.09 -0.10
N GLY A 34 -7.92 -17.73 -0.78
CA GLY A 34 -8.98 -18.47 -0.12
C GLY A 34 -10.04 -19.02 -1.07
N THR A 35 -10.96 -19.82 -0.52
CA THR A 35 -12.09 -20.42 -1.24
C THR A 35 -13.19 -19.40 -1.58
N SER A 36 -13.25 -18.30 -0.83
CA SER A 36 -14.09 -17.13 -1.08
C SER A 36 -13.36 -15.85 -0.66
N VAL A 37 -13.61 -14.76 -1.40
CA VAL A 37 -13.05 -13.42 -1.14
C VAL A 37 -13.36 -12.95 0.30
N ASP A 38 -14.57 -13.23 0.78
CA ASP A 38 -15.02 -12.83 2.11
C ASP A 38 -14.31 -13.60 3.24
N ALA A 39 -13.92 -14.85 2.98
CA ALA A 39 -13.20 -15.69 3.94
C ALA A 39 -11.70 -15.36 4.00
N ALA A 40 -11.12 -14.95 2.88
CA ALA A 40 -9.69 -14.61 2.79
C ALA A 40 -9.36 -13.27 3.47
N PHE A 41 -10.28 -12.30 3.40
CA PHE A 41 -10.03 -10.92 3.85
C PHE A 41 -11.26 -10.30 4.56
N PRO A 42 -11.59 -10.67 5.80
CA PRO A 42 -12.82 -10.22 6.45
C PRO A 42 -12.83 -8.71 6.79
N THR A 43 -11.70 -8.01 6.70
CA THR A 43 -11.62 -6.55 6.96
C THR A 43 -10.71 -5.83 5.98
N TRP A 44 -10.98 -4.54 5.76
CA TRP A 44 -10.15 -3.65 4.93
C TRP A 44 -8.69 -3.61 5.40
N THR A 45 -8.48 -3.59 6.71
CA THR A 45 -7.14 -3.54 7.31
C THR A 45 -6.33 -4.80 7.00
N GLN A 46 -6.95 -5.98 7.07
CA GLN A 46 -6.28 -7.24 6.75
C GLN A 46 -5.96 -7.35 5.26
N LEU A 47 -6.87 -6.94 4.37
CA LEU A 47 -6.59 -6.86 2.94
C LEU A 47 -5.35 -6.00 2.66
N LYS A 48 -5.33 -4.77 3.19
CA LYS A 48 -4.18 -3.85 3.04
C LYS A 48 -2.90 -4.45 3.59
N GLN A 49 -2.95 -5.10 4.75
CA GLN A 49 -1.78 -5.68 5.39
C GLN A 49 -1.21 -6.86 4.58
N GLN A 50 -2.06 -7.77 4.12
CA GLN A 50 -1.64 -8.91 3.31
C GLN A 50 -1.11 -8.47 1.95
N GLN A 51 -1.80 -7.54 1.27
CA GLN A 51 -1.33 -6.97 0.01
C GLN A 51 0.04 -6.29 0.19
N SER A 52 0.21 -5.50 1.26
CA SER A 52 1.50 -4.87 1.56
C SER A 52 2.59 -5.90 1.86
N ARG A 53 2.27 -7.06 2.45
CA ARG A 53 3.25 -8.12 2.72
C ARG A 53 3.67 -8.85 1.44
N MET A 54 2.72 -9.16 0.57
CA MET A 54 2.97 -9.92 -0.67
C MET A 54 3.71 -9.08 -1.72
N PHE A 55 3.32 -7.82 -1.88
CA PHE A 55 3.84 -6.96 -2.95
C PHE A 55 4.93 -5.99 -2.50
N ALA A 56 5.26 -5.94 -1.20
CA ALA A 56 6.43 -5.19 -0.76
C ALA A 56 7.70 -5.81 -1.34
N PRO A 57 8.59 -5.00 -1.94
CA PRO A 57 9.89 -5.49 -2.37
C PRO A 57 10.70 -6.06 -1.19
N PRO A 58 11.56 -7.06 -1.45
CA PRO A 58 12.50 -7.52 -0.44
C PRO A 58 13.39 -6.35 0.01
N ASN A 59 13.73 -6.35 1.30
CA ASN A 59 14.59 -5.33 1.92
C ASN A 59 14.09 -3.89 1.71
N GLN A 60 12.78 -3.67 1.63
CA GLN A 60 12.18 -2.35 1.39
C GLN A 60 12.74 -1.25 2.30
N ALA A 61 12.93 -1.56 3.60
CA ALA A 61 13.56 -0.65 4.57
C ALA A 61 14.94 -0.15 4.12
N TYR A 62 15.78 -1.07 3.66
CA TYR A 62 17.12 -0.76 3.17
C TYR A 62 17.03 0.05 1.87
N ARG A 63 16.17 -0.36 0.94
CA ARG A 63 16.01 0.33 -0.36
C ARG A 63 15.56 1.78 -0.21
N ILE A 64 14.63 2.07 0.70
CA ILE A 64 14.18 3.44 0.97
C ILE A 64 15.33 4.27 1.56
N ARG A 65 16.04 3.72 2.56
CA ARG A 65 17.15 4.43 3.22
C ARG A 65 18.32 4.68 2.27
N SER A 66 18.72 3.66 1.51
CA SER A 66 19.81 3.79 0.54
C SER A 66 19.47 4.83 -0.53
N ARG A 67 18.24 4.80 -1.06
CA ARG A 67 17.77 5.82 -2.01
C ARG A 67 17.74 7.20 -1.39
N PHE A 68 17.25 7.34 -0.17
CA PHE A 68 17.23 8.62 0.55
C PHE A 68 18.64 9.22 0.69
N LEU A 69 19.61 8.42 1.15
CA LEU A 69 21.00 8.86 1.29
C LEU A 69 21.68 9.18 -0.04
N ALA A 70 21.29 8.49 -1.12
CA ALA A 70 21.79 8.75 -2.46
C ALA A 70 21.10 9.92 -3.17
N THR A 71 19.96 10.40 -2.66
CA THR A 71 19.13 11.42 -3.32
C THR A 71 19.84 12.78 -3.26
N ARG A 72 20.04 13.38 -4.44
CA ARG A 72 20.61 14.71 -4.63
C ARG A 72 19.76 15.45 -5.65
N GLN A 73 19.68 16.78 -5.54
CA GLN A 73 18.89 17.60 -6.46
C GLN A 73 19.41 17.48 -7.90
N GLY A 74 20.73 17.62 -8.11
CA GLY A 74 21.33 17.50 -9.44
C GLY A 74 20.70 18.47 -10.43
N LYS A 75 20.17 17.96 -11.54
CA LYS A 75 19.46 18.73 -12.58
C LYS A 75 17.92 18.69 -12.44
N LYS A 76 17.39 18.16 -11.33
CA LYS A 76 15.94 18.07 -11.11
C LYS A 76 15.39 19.43 -10.73
N GLU A 77 14.20 19.75 -11.22
CA GLU A 77 13.41 20.88 -10.74
C GLU A 77 13.21 20.76 -9.22
N LEU A 78 13.15 21.91 -8.54
CA LEU A 78 13.04 21.94 -7.09
C LEU A 78 11.80 21.18 -6.60
N LEU A 79 10.67 21.33 -7.30
CA LEU A 79 9.43 20.66 -6.96
C LEU A 79 9.58 19.13 -7.01
N ASP A 80 10.19 18.60 -8.07
CA ASP A 80 10.40 17.15 -8.23
C ASP A 80 11.35 16.60 -7.18
N TYR A 81 12.42 17.34 -6.88
CA TYR A 81 13.37 16.96 -5.83
C TYR A 81 12.70 16.92 -4.46
N VAL A 82 11.94 17.95 -4.11
CA VAL A 82 11.21 18.02 -2.85
C VAL A 82 10.15 16.92 -2.77
N GLN A 83 9.45 16.64 -3.86
CA GLN A 83 8.45 15.57 -3.90
C GLN A 83 9.09 14.19 -3.70
N GLU A 84 10.23 13.92 -4.35
CA GLU A 84 10.99 12.68 -4.13
C GLU A 84 11.43 12.55 -2.67
N LEU A 85 11.99 13.62 -2.08
CA LEU A 85 12.38 13.63 -0.68
C LEU A 85 11.18 13.36 0.25
N ARG A 86 10.03 14.00 0.02
CA ARG A 86 8.82 13.76 0.82
C ARG A 86 8.35 12.31 0.73
N THR A 87 8.36 11.73 -0.47
CA THR A 87 7.99 10.32 -0.66
C THR A 87 8.96 9.38 0.09
N LEU A 88 10.26 9.66 0.06
CA LEU A 88 11.26 8.85 0.76
C LEU A 88 11.14 8.98 2.28
N ILE A 89 10.90 10.18 2.81
CA ILE A 89 10.67 10.43 4.24
C ILE A 89 9.37 9.73 4.71
N ALA A 90 8.29 9.81 3.94
CA ALA A 90 7.07 9.09 4.26
C ALA A 90 7.31 7.57 4.27
N GLY A 91 8.12 7.06 3.35
CA GLY A 91 8.53 5.67 3.29
C GLY A 91 9.34 5.21 4.51
N THR A 92 10.26 6.03 5.02
CA THR A 92 11.04 5.68 6.22
C THR A 92 10.17 5.64 7.48
N ALA A 93 9.22 6.58 7.61
CA ALA A 93 8.25 6.60 8.70
C ALA A 93 7.32 5.38 8.66
N ALA A 94 6.80 5.02 7.48
CA ALA A 94 5.94 3.86 7.30
C ALA A 94 6.65 2.55 7.68
N GLU A 95 7.92 2.38 7.31
CA GLU A 95 8.69 1.20 7.71
C GLU A 95 8.98 1.17 9.23
N ALA A 96 9.22 2.33 9.86
CA ALA A 96 9.40 2.40 11.30
C ALA A 96 8.13 1.95 12.05
N LEU A 97 6.95 2.34 11.58
CA LEU A 97 5.68 1.86 12.11
C LEU A 97 5.51 0.35 11.90
N ARG A 98 5.88 -0.17 10.73
CA ARG A 98 5.80 -1.61 10.42
C ARG A 98 6.66 -2.49 11.34
N LYS A 99 7.80 -1.97 11.82
CA LYS A 99 8.67 -2.66 12.77
C LYS A 99 8.15 -2.64 14.21
N ARG A 100 7.39 -1.62 14.60
CA ARG A 100 6.80 -1.51 15.94
C ARG A 100 5.56 -2.40 16.14
N SER A 101 4.92 -2.81 15.04
CA SER A 101 3.74 -3.69 15.06
C SER A 101 4.07 -5.17 14.85
N ARG A 102 5.35 -5.56 14.93
CA ARG A 102 5.82 -6.95 14.94
C ARG A 102 6.43 -7.23 16.30
#